data_AF-A0A7S3PK84-F1
#
_entry.id   AF-A0A7S3PK84-F1
#
_cell.length_a   1.000
_cell.length_b   1.000
_cell.length_c   1.000
_cell.angle_alpha   90.00
_cell.angle_beta   90.00
_cell.angle_gamma   90.00
#
_symmetry.space_group_name_H-M   'P 1'
#
loop_
_entity.id
_entity.type
_entity.pdbx_description
1 polymer ?
#
loop_
_entity_poly.entity_id
_entity_poly.type
_entity_poly.pdbx_seq_one_letter_code
_entity_poly.pdbx_strand_id
1 'polypeptide(L)'
;FRAANAEKLLKDEQQPNGVKEQCAASNKNYGNGFTSGSIQLEDDLWPWISMLEWSVCDLAEGVVYRMDTEVMKTVTKQIASQSVYELAVSLESFLLEIAEADPNIVKRNGKILSKASLPREQESWSIFFADRLEEYEVFMETRYRLVPSRVSESAFWHGIFSLIKRELVKSWKIHKDNNDMHAVVREIAQISQYFGNRGLDRVVELCDTDSLLNAAIEINKANGVVVLTGFPCCLDNQVTQQETDGPPGSASLARAIHALGSFVTIVIEAPNSPVVEACVNTLFQPSKRVSIRDEPFKNASTQSFFGIDGRVCVETFPCEWTAAQNARLEEILNEFKDGHIVSIERAGPAKDGNCYTMNGREISEKVLAPLHQLFNPVRLEKFPNIRTTGIGDGGNEVGMGKKEALLAIESHVKHGEKIACVLPCHNLVVATVSNWGGYALSAALAIVAVSEGKFEPSERILDLFMGTEQEAICVLEACISAGAWDGKTGKPGKSVDSFSFEENMKVFRQIRQIVIKFWSLQNNSLNRNDF
;
A
#
# COMPACT_ATOMS: atom_id res chain seq x y z
N PHE A 1 -31.35 6.81 -0.33
CA PHE A 1 -32.56 6.23 -0.96
C PHE A 1 -32.36 4.81 -1.52
N ARG A 2 -31.41 4.00 -1.01
CA ARG A 2 -31.31 2.55 -1.31
C ARG A 2 -30.85 1.73 -0.08
N ALA A 3 -31.43 2.02 1.08
CA ALA A 3 -31.24 1.20 2.28
C ALA A 3 -32.55 0.96 3.07
N ALA A 4 -33.70 1.45 2.58
CA ALA A 4 -34.97 1.38 3.30
C ALA A 4 -35.99 0.37 2.72
N ASN A 5 -35.62 -0.43 1.70
CA ASN A 5 -36.55 -1.37 1.04
C ASN A 5 -36.22 -2.86 1.25
N ALA A 6 -35.18 -3.21 2.02
CA ALA A 6 -34.84 -4.62 2.28
C ALA A 6 -35.63 -5.22 3.46
N GLU A 7 -36.11 -4.43 4.41
CA GLU A 7 -36.83 -4.93 5.58
C GLU A 7 -38.34 -5.17 5.36
N LYS A 8 -38.89 -4.75 4.20
CA LYS A 8 -40.32 -4.86 3.92
C LYS A 8 -40.73 -6.13 3.17
N LEU A 9 -39.77 -6.91 2.66
CA LEU A 9 -40.01 -8.13 1.87
C LEU A 9 -39.86 -9.44 2.67
N LEU A 10 -39.49 -9.36 3.96
CA LEU A 10 -39.28 -10.53 4.83
C LEU A 10 -40.38 -10.74 5.89
N LYS A 11 -41.50 -10.03 5.81
CA LYS A 11 -42.58 -10.10 6.83
C LYS A 11 -43.94 -10.60 6.37
N ASP A 12 -44.16 -10.86 5.08
CA ASP A 12 -45.46 -11.32 4.58
C ASP A 12 -45.35 -12.62 3.77
N GLU A 13 -45.09 -13.74 4.45
CA GLU A 13 -45.53 -15.07 3.98
C GLU A 13 -46.16 -15.83 5.16
N GLN A 14 -47.45 -15.61 5.37
CA GLN A 14 -48.32 -16.54 6.08
C GLN A 14 -48.88 -17.57 5.10
N GLN A 15 -48.80 -18.85 5.49
CA GLN A 15 -49.32 -20.02 4.80
C GLN A 15 -50.80 -19.89 4.38
N PRO A 16 -51.21 -20.72 3.40
CA PRO A 16 -52.31 -21.63 3.70
C PRO A 16 -52.10 -23.08 3.24
N ASN A 17 -52.64 -23.98 4.08
CA ASN A 17 -52.82 -25.41 3.89
C ASN A 17 -53.74 -25.76 2.70
N GLY A 18 -53.51 -26.92 2.06
CA GLY A 18 -54.61 -27.77 1.61
C GLY A 18 -54.45 -28.62 0.33
N VAL A 19 -54.27 -29.94 0.52
CA VAL A 19 -55.06 -31.02 -0.13
C VAL A 19 -54.81 -31.42 -1.62
N LYS A 20 -54.14 -32.58 -1.77
CA LYS A 20 -54.46 -33.81 -2.56
C LYS A 20 -54.46 -33.88 -4.10
N GLU A 21 -53.92 -35.03 -4.55
CA GLU A 21 -54.35 -35.89 -5.69
C GLU A 21 -54.14 -35.30 -7.11
N GLN A 22 -53.72 -36.00 -8.16
CA GLN A 22 -53.68 -37.42 -8.50
C GLN A 22 -52.77 -37.57 -9.74
N CYS A 23 -51.95 -38.63 -9.78
CA CYS A 23 -51.36 -39.14 -11.02
C CYS A 23 -52.45 -39.78 -11.89
N ALA A 24 -52.52 -39.42 -13.16
CA ALA A 24 -53.13 -40.27 -14.19
C ALA A 24 -52.52 -40.01 -15.56
N ALA A 25 -52.24 -41.11 -16.25
CA ALA A 25 -51.51 -41.23 -17.49
C ALA A 25 -52.24 -40.71 -18.73
N SER A 26 -51.47 -40.31 -19.74
CA SER A 26 -51.79 -40.62 -21.14
C SER A 26 -50.57 -40.47 -22.06
N ASN A 27 -50.04 -41.62 -22.49
CA ASN A 27 -49.26 -41.78 -23.72
C ASN A 27 -50.14 -41.45 -24.94
N LYS A 28 -49.63 -40.68 -25.91
CA LYS A 28 -49.58 -41.04 -27.36
C LYS A 28 -49.08 -39.90 -28.28
N ASN A 29 -47.93 -40.17 -28.89
CA ASN A 29 -47.67 -40.25 -30.34
C ASN A 29 -47.53 -39.01 -31.29
N TYR A 30 -46.43 -39.15 -32.06
CA TYR A 30 -46.11 -38.74 -33.45
C TYR A 30 -45.57 -37.34 -33.74
N GLY A 31 -44.39 -37.33 -34.39
CA GLY A 31 -44.03 -36.29 -35.37
C GLY A 31 -42.53 -36.07 -35.55
N ASN A 32 -41.90 -36.82 -36.46
CA ASN A 32 -40.57 -36.51 -36.98
C ASN A 32 -40.56 -35.16 -37.70
N GLY A 33 -39.51 -34.38 -37.46
CA GLY A 33 -38.97 -33.43 -38.42
C GLY A 33 -38.74 -32.04 -37.83
N PHE A 34 -37.50 -31.69 -37.52
CA PHE A 34 -37.08 -30.29 -37.56
C PHE A 34 -35.62 -30.17 -38.02
N THR A 35 -35.46 -29.26 -38.97
CA THR A 35 -34.27 -28.81 -39.67
C THR A 35 -33.36 -27.95 -38.79
N SER A 36 -32.08 -27.90 -39.18
CA SER A 36 -31.02 -27.04 -38.64
C SER A 36 -31.45 -25.58 -38.48
N GLY A 37 -31.35 -25.05 -37.26
CA GLY A 37 -31.45 -23.63 -36.94
C GLY A 37 -30.52 -23.29 -35.78
N SER A 38 -29.63 -22.33 -35.99
CA SER A 38 -28.68 -21.76 -35.02
C SER A 38 -29.39 -21.14 -33.82
N ILE A 39 -28.98 -21.52 -32.60
CA ILE A 39 -29.42 -20.87 -31.35
C ILE A 39 -28.27 -20.03 -30.79
N GLN A 40 -28.54 -18.73 -30.59
CA GLN A 40 -27.64 -17.77 -29.96
C GLN A 40 -27.50 -18.07 -28.46
N LEU A 41 -26.26 -18.04 -27.97
CA LEU A 41 -25.87 -18.23 -26.57
C LEU A 41 -25.73 -16.87 -25.88
N GLU A 42 -26.83 -16.34 -25.35
CA GLU A 42 -26.79 -15.29 -24.33
C GLU A 42 -27.65 -15.80 -23.15
N ASP A 43 -27.09 -15.73 -21.93
CA ASP A 43 -27.76 -15.79 -20.60
C ASP A 43 -27.45 -16.93 -19.59
N ASP A 44 -26.67 -17.98 -19.89
CA ASP A 44 -26.51 -19.12 -18.95
C ASP A 44 -25.17 -19.22 -18.15
N LEU A 45 -24.53 -18.09 -17.81
CA LEU A 45 -23.30 -18.08 -16.98
C LEU A 45 -23.53 -17.81 -15.48
N TRP A 46 -24.77 -17.61 -15.06
CA TRP A 46 -25.14 -17.17 -13.71
C TRP A 46 -24.66 -18.09 -12.55
N PRO A 47 -24.62 -19.43 -12.65
CA PRO A 47 -24.21 -20.28 -11.53
C PRO A 47 -22.71 -20.17 -11.17
N TRP A 48 -21.86 -19.77 -12.12
CA TRP A 48 -20.42 -19.69 -11.93
C TRP A 48 -20.00 -18.39 -11.22
N ILE A 49 -20.76 -17.31 -11.42
CA ILE A 49 -20.47 -15.98 -10.83
C ILE A 49 -20.73 -16.00 -9.31
N SER A 50 -21.87 -16.52 -8.86
CA SER A 50 -22.18 -16.59 -7.42
C SER A 50 -21.28 -17.52 -6.62
N MET A 51 -20.71 -18.54 -7.26
CA MET A 51 -19.81 -19.50 -6.59
C MET A 51 -18.40 -18.93 -6.41
N LEU A 52 -17.97 -18.03 -7.30
CA LEU A 52 -16.73 -17.27 -7.16
C LEU A 52 -16.87 -16.09 -6.20
N GLU A 53 -18.03 -15.42 -6.15
CA GLU A 53 -18.32 -14.43 -5.10
C GLU A 53 -18.19 -15.01 -3.69
N TRP A 54 -18.58 -16.28 -3.50
CA TRP A 54 -18.38 -17.00 -2.24
C TRP A 54 -16.92 -17.37 -1.97
N SER A 55 -16.14 -17.66 -3.02
CA SER A 55 -14.70 -17.95 -2.91
C SER A 55 -13.87 -16.71 -2.56
N VAL A 56 -14.38 -15.51 -2.90
CA VAL A 56 -13.79 -14.20 -2.56
C VAL A 56 -14.11 -13.80 -1.11
N CYS A 57 -15.08 -14.45 -0.46
CA CYS A 57 -15.45 -14.14 0.93
C CYS A 57 -14.69 -14.93 1.99
N ASP A 58 -13.75 -15.82 1.62
CA ASP A 58 -12.90 -16.53 2.58
C ASP A 58 -11.66 -15.70 2.95
N LEU A 59 -11.89 -14.75 3.86
CA LEU A 59 -11.07 -14.39 5.02
C LEU A 59 -9.53 -14.30 4.86
N ALA A 60 -9.02 -13.10 4.54
CA ALA A 60 -7.94 -12.45 5.30
C ALA A 60 -7.61 -11.01 4.87
N GLU A 61 -7.89 -10.58 3.62
CA GLU A 61 -7.20 -9.38 3.09
C GLU A 61 -8.08 -8.23 2.57
N GLY A 62 -9.39 -8.21 2.79
CA GLY A 62 -10.20 -7.01 2.49
C GLY A 62 -10.15 -6.49 1.03
N VAL A 63 -9.59 -7.26 0.09
CA VAL A 63 -9.52 -6.92 -1.33
C VAL A 63 -10.81 -7.41 -2.00
N VAL A 64 -11.61 -6.47 -2.51
CA VAL A 64 -12.72 -6.78 -3.42
C VAL A 64 -12.15 -7.01 -4.81
N TYR A 65 -11.89 -8.27 -5.15
CA TYR A 65 -11.51 -8.65 -6.51
C TYR A 65 -12.71 -8.53 -7.44
N ARG A 66 -12.75 -7.52 -8.31
CA ARG A 66 -13.68 -7.51 -9.45
C ARG A 66 -13.04 -8.20 -10.63
N MET A 67 -13.57 -9.36 -10.99
CA MET A 67 -13.17 -10.08 -12.21
C MET A 67 -13.79 -9.41 -13.43
N ASP A 68 -12.97 -9.09 -14.43
CA ASP A 68 -13.44 -8.72 -15.77
C ASP A 68 -14.18 -9.90 -16.39
N THR A 69 -15.46 -9.69 -16.71
CA THR A 69 -16.38 -10.71 -17.21
C THR A 69 -15.91 -11.29 -18.55
N GLU A 70 -15.14 -10.54 -19.33
CA GLU A 70 -14.66 -10.95 -20.65
C GLU A 70 -13.40 -11.82 -20.56
N VAL A 71 -12.55 -11.57 -19.56
CA VAL A 71 -11.39 -12.42 -19.23
C VAL A 71 -11.88 -13.77 -18.73
N MET A 72 -12.91 -13.78 -17.89
CA MET A 72 -13.54 -15.02 -17.41
C MET A 72 -14.11 -15.85 -18.55
N LYS A 73 -14.88 -15.25 -19.45
CA LYS A 73 -15.39 -15.94 -20.66
C LYS A 73 -14.25 -16.52 -21.51
N THR A 74 -13.13 -15.82 -21.61
CA THR A 74 -11.97 -16.24 -22.41
C THR A 74 -11.23 -17.42 -21.78
N VAL A 75 -10.95 -17.38 -20.48
CA VAL A 75 -10.27 -18.47 -19.77
C VAL A 75 -11.16 -19.71 -19.69
N THR A 76 -12.46 -19.54 -19.42
CA THR A 76 -13.42 -20.65 -19.43
C THR A 76 -13.50 -21.29 -20.82
N LYS A 77 -13.49 -20.49 -21.91
CA LYS A 77 -13.39 -21.03 -23.28
C LYS A 77 -12.07 -21.76 -23.54
N GLN A 78 -10.95 -21.25 -23.02
CA GLN A 78 -9.64 -21.91 -23.17
C GLN A 78 -9.58 -23.26 -22.45
N ILE A 79 -10.06 -23.34 -21.20
CA ILE A 79 -10.11 -24.59 -20.44
C ILE A 79 -11.08 -25.58 -21.10
N ALA A 80 -12.23 -25.11 -21.57
CA ALA A 80 -13.18 -25.93 -22.33
C ALA A 80 -12.63 -26.41 -23.69
N SER A 81 -11.61 -25.73 -24.23
CA SER A 81 -10.97 -26.07 -25.52
C SER A 81 -9.74 -26.98 -25.38
N GLN A 82 -9.22 -27.21 -24.17
CA GLN A 82 -8.15 -28.17 -23.95
C GLN A 82 -8.69 -29.60 -24.04
N SER A 83 -7.91 -30.50 -24.64
CA SER A 83 -8.37 -31.89 -24.73
C SER A 83 -8.38 -32.53 -23.34
N VAL A 84 -9.42 -33.32 -23.05
CA VAL A 84 -9.57 -34.07 -21.79
C VAL A 84 -8.32 -34.93 -21.47
N TYR A 85 -7.59 -35.35 -22.51
CA TYR A 85 -6.35 -36.09 -22.41
C TYR A 85 -5.20 -35.25 -21.82
N GLU A 86 -5.02 -34.00 -22.25
CA GLU A 86 -3.98 -33.10 -21.74
C GLU A 86 -4.24 -32.67 -20.28
N LEU A 87 -5.51 -32.51 -19.94
CA LEU A 87 -5.98 -32.27 -18.57
C LEU A 87 -5.71 -33.47 -17.65
N ALA A 88 -6.01 -34.69 -18.10
CA ALA A 88 -5.76 -35.91 -17.34
C ALA A 88 -4.27 -36.19 -17.13
N VAL A 89 -3.44 -36.01 -18.16
CA VAL A 89 -1.97 -36.17 -18.07
C VAL A 89 -1.36 -35.15 -17.12
N SER A 90 -1.81 -33.89 -17.15
CA SER A 90 -1.35 -32.86 -16.20
C SER A 90 -1.76 -33.16 -14.76
N LEU A 91 -2.95 -33.73 -14.55
CA LEU A 91 -3.43 -34.14 -13.23
C LEU A 91 -2.59 -35.32 -12.68
N GLU A 92 -2.27 -36.30 -13.53
CA GLU A 92 -1.50 -37.48 -13.15
C GLU A 92 -0.04 -37.12 -12.81
N SER A 93 0.62 -36.27 -13.60
CA SER A 93 1.96 -35.76 -13.29
C SER A 93 1.99 -34.95 -12.00
N PHE A 94 0.96 -34.14 -11.73
CA PHE A 94 0.87 -33.34 -10.51
C PHE A 94 0.67 -34.19 -9.25
N LEU A 95 -0.16 -35.24 -9.33
CA LEU A 95 -0.37 -36.17 -8.22
C LEU A 95 0.90 -36.99 -7.91
N LEU A 96 1.73 -37.27 -8.93
CA LEU A 96 3.03 -37.92 -8.75
C LEU A 96 4.06 -36.99 -8.09
N GLU A 97 4.13 -35.71 -8.47
CA GLU A 97 5.01 -34.72 -7.82
C GLU A 97 4.65 -34.53 -6.33
N ILE A 98 3.36 -34.48 -6.01
CA ILE A 98 2.89 -34.38 -4.62
C ILE A 98 3.25 -35.65 -3.82
N ALA A 99 3.11 -36.82 -4.44
CA ALA A 99 3.46 -38.09 -3.79
C ALA A 99 4.99 -38.24 -3.56
N GLU A 100 5.82 -37.62 -4.39
CA GLU A 100 7.28 -37.53 -4.20
C GLU A 100 7.67 -36.52 -3.12
N ALA A 101 6.93 -35.40 -3.00
CA ALA A 101 7.19 -34.35 -2.01
C ALA A 101 6.71 -34.71 -0.59
N ASP A 102 5.63 -35.47 -0.44
CA ASP A 102 5.20 -36.03 0.85
C ASP A 102 4.50 -37.41 0.66
N PRO A 103 5.21 -38.53 0.95
CA PRO A 103 4.69 -39.88 0.77
C PRO A 103 3.45 -40.22 1.62
N ASN A 104 3.12 -39.41 2.63
CA ASN A 104 1.99 -39.66 3.52
C ASN A 104 0.65 -39.11 3.01
N ILE A 105 0.66 -38.20 2.02
CA ILE A 105 -0.54 -37.50 1.56
C ILE A 105 -1.43 -38.39 0.67
N VAL A 106 -0.87 -39.40 -0.01
CA VAL A 106 -1.65 -40.26 -0.91
C VAL A 106 -1.64 -41.72 -0.44
N LYS A 107 -2.58 -42.06 0.46
CA LYS A 107 -2.86 -43.44 0.87
C LYS A 107 -4.22 -43.89 0.33
N ARG A 108 -4.24 -45.07 -0.31
CA ARG A 108 -5.48 -45.78 -0.66
C ARG A 108 -5.63 -46.97 0.28
N ASN A 109 -6.65 -46.99 1.12
CA ASN A 109 -6.89 -48.06 2.11
C ASN A 109 -5.66 -48.42 2.97
N GLY A 110 -4.88 -47.41 3.37
CA GLY A 110 -3.76 -47.59 4.30
C GLY A 110 -2.42 -48.03 3.69
N LYS A 111 -2.28 -48.16 2.36
CA LYS A 111 -0.97 -48.40 1.69
C LYS A 111 -0.55 -47.23 0.80
N ILE A 112 0.77 -46.97 0.79
CA ILE A 112 1.46 -45.96 -0.02
C ILE A 112 1.51 -46.44 -1.48
N LEU A 113 1.08 -45.61 -2.43
CA LEU A 113 1.14 -45.94 -3.86
C LEU A 113 2.57 -45.79 -4.37
N SER A 114 3.09 -46.80 -5.09
CA SER A 114 4.38 -46.72 -5.80
C SER A 114 4.18 -46.98 -7.30
N LYS A 115 5.12 -46.49 -8.11
CA LYS A 115 5.09 -46.47 -9.59
C LYS A 115 4.80 -47.83 -10.25
N ALA A 116 4.97 -48.94 -9.53
CA ALA A 116 4.69 -50.31 -9.99
C ALA A 116 3.21 -50.74 -9.89
N SER A 117 2.33 -49.91 -9.32
CA SER A 117 0.94 -50.29 -8.98
C SER A 117 -0.16 -49.62 -9.81
N LEU A 118 0.20 -48.89 -10.88
CA LEU A 118 -0.76 -48.33 -11.84
C LEU A 118 -0.95 -49.30 -13.02
N PRO A 119 -2.19 -49.72 -13.36
CA PRO A 119 -2.42 -50.60 -14.50
C PRO A 119 -2.10 -49.89 -15.82
N ARG A 120 -1.29 -50.53 -16.66
CA ARG A 120 -1.15 -50.20 -18.09
C ARG A 120 -2.24 -50.97 -18.83
N GLU A 121 -3.29 -50.29 -19.25
CA GLU A 121 -3.92 -50.44 -20.58
C GLU A 121 -5.25 -49.67 -20.65
N GLN A 122 -5.43 -49.04 -21.80
CA GLN A 122 -6.46 -48.08 -22.16
C GLN A 122 -7.81 -48.75 -22.39
N GLU A 123 -8.89 -48.14 -21.90
CA GLU A 123 -10.05 -47.80 -22.74
C GLU A 123 -11.01 -46.87 -21.96
N SER A 124 -11.00 -45.59 -22.39
CA SER A 124 -12.16 -44.72 -22.58
C SER A 124 -13.21 -44.58 -21.45
N TRP A 125 -12.92 -43.70 -20.47
CA TRP A 125 -13.97 -43.03 -19.65
C TRP A 125 -14.35 -41.63 -20.17
N SER A 126 -13.62 -41.14 -21.17
CA SER A 126 -13.95 -39.91 -21.91
C SER A 126 -15.22 -40.04 -22.76
N ILE A 127 -15.59 -41.24 -23.20
CA ILE A 127 -16.80 -41.47 -24.01
C ILE A 127 -18.06 -41.64 -23.13
N PHE A 128 -17.91 -42.11 -21.89
CA PHE A 128 -19.03 -42.17 -20.93
C PHE A 128 -19.46 -40.77 -20.44
N PHE A 129 -18.51 -39.83 -20.40
CA PHE A 129 -18.80 -38.45 -20.06
C PHE A 129 -19.50 -37.67 -21.17
N ALA A 130 -19.45 -38.14 -22.42
CA ALA A 130 -19.94 -37.42 -23.60
C ALA A 130 -21.45 -37.56 -23.82
N ASP A 131 -22.05 -38.71 -23.50
CA ASP A 131 -23.35 -39.03 -24.06
C ASP A 131 -24.57 -38.65 -23.22
N ARG A 132 -24.48 -38.09 -22.00
CA ARG A 132 -25.67 -37.49 -21.34
C ARG A 132 -25.38 -36.21 -20.57
N LEU A 133 -24.52 -35.40 -21.17
CA LEU A 133 -24.70 -33.95 -21.27
C LEU A 133 -25.94 -33.59 -22.16
N GLU A 134 -26.99 -34.42 -22.25
CA GLU A 134 -27.78 -34.46 -23.50
C GLU A 134 -29.17 -33.80 -23.57
N GLU A 135 -29.86 -33.38 -22.50
CA GLU A 135 -31.22 -32.74 -22.62
C GLU A 135 -31.68 -31.59 -21.66
N TYR A 136 -30.92 -30.54 -21.39
CA TYR A 136 -29.53 -30.71 -21.07
C TYR A 136 -29.49 -31.52 -19.75
N GLU A 137 -30.00 -32.76 -19.76
CA GLU A 137 -29.68 -33.97 -18.98
C GLU A 137 -28.30 -33.97 -18.29
N VAL A 138 -27.42 -33.07 -18.69
CA VAL A 138 -26.14 -32.61 -18.13
C VAL A 138 -26.07 -32.36 -16.62
N PHE A 139 -26.79 -31.38 -16.06
CA PHE A 139 -26.22 -30.67 -14.88
C PHE A 139 -26.88 -30.96 -13.53
N MET A 140 -28.10 -31.50 -13.51
CA MET A 140 -28.79 -31.82 -12.25
C MET A 140 -28.47 -33.23 -11.70
N GLU A 141 -27.94 -34.16 -12.51
CA GLU A 141 -27.39 -35.43 -11.99
C GLU A 141 -25.92 -35.33 -11.51
N THR A 142 -25.21 -34.25 -11.85
CA THR A 142 -23.74 -34.19 -11.73
C THR A 142 -23.22 -33.65 -10.39
N ARG A 143 -24.07 -33.28 -9.43
CA ARG A 143 -23.55 -32.93 -8.08
C ARG A 143 -23.00 -34.15 -7.33
N TYR A 144 -23.47 -35.37 -7.64
CA TYR A 144 -23.10 -36.59 -6.91
C TYR A 144 -22.33 -37.64 -7.71
N ARG A 145 -21.96 -37.36 -8.97
CA ARG A 145 -21.29 -38.36 -9.84
C ARG A 145 -19.95 -37.94 -10.44
N LEU A 146 -19.49 -36.71 -10.17
CA LEU A 146 -18.20 -36.21 -10.67
C LEU A 146 -17.01 -36.61 -9.79
N VAL A 147 -17.24 -37.07 -8.56
CA VAL A 147 -16.17 -37.49 -7.65
C VAL A 147 -15.94 -39.00 -7.81
N PRO A 148 -14.75 -39.45 -8.23
CA PRO A 148 -14.43 -40.87 -8.24
C PRO A 148 -14.63 -41.44 -6.83
N SER A 149 -15.28 -42.61 -6.70
CA SER A 149 -15.67 -43.23 -5.41
C SER A 149 -14.54 -43.52 -4.41
N ARG A 150 -13.31 -43.15 -4.74
CA ARG A 150 -12.08 -43.40 -3.96
C ARG A 150 -11.25 -42.13 -3.74
N VAL A 151 -11.81 -40.95 -4.01
CA VAL A 151 -11.25 -39.63 -3.69
C VAL A 151 -12.30 -38.87 -2.88
N SER A 152 -11.91 -38.15 -1.82
CA SER A 152 -12.89 -37.35 -1.08
C SER A 152 -13.37 -36.19 -1.95
N GLU A 153 -14.66 -35.88 -1.86
CA GLU A 153 -15.30 -34.80 -2.62
C GLU A 153 -14.56 -33.46 -2.46
N SER A 154 -14.14 -33.16 -1.22
CA SER A 154 -13.29 -32.01 -0.93
C SER A 154 -11.98 -32.02 -1.71
N ALA A 155 -11.28 -33.16 -1.81
CA ALA A 155 -10.01 -33.25 -2.53
C ALA A 155 -10.17 -33.18 -4.05
N PHE A 156 -11.26 -33.74 -4.60
CA PHE A 156 -11.55 -33.65 -6.04
C PHE A 156 -11.83 -32.20 -6.45
N TRP A 157 -12.70 -31.51 -5.71
CA TRP A 157 -12.98 -30.10 -5.97
C TRP A 157 -11.78 -29.22 -5.66
N HIS A 158 -11.01 -29.46 -4.60
CA HIS A 158 -9.74 -28.75 -4.37
C HIS A 158 -8.76 -28.92 -5.53
N GLY A 159 -8.67 -30.11 -6.13
CA GLY A 159 -7.82 -30.39 -7.28
C GLY A 159 -8.26 -29.61 -8.52
N ILE A 160 -9.56 -29.62 -8.82
CA ILE A 160 -10.14 -28.84 -9.93
C ILE A 160 -9.97 -27.34 -9.70
N PHE A 161 -10.27 -26.84 -8.50
CA PHE A 161 -10.08 -25.43 -8.15
C PHE A 161 -8.60 -25.04 -8.14
N SER A 162 -7.69 -25.91 -7.72
CA SER A 162 -6.25 -25.67 -7.79
C SER A 162 -5.74 -25.68 -9.22
N LEU A 163 -6.32 -26.50 -10.11
CA LEU A 163 -6.01 -26.50 -11.54
C LEU A 163 -6.53 -25.24 -12.22
N ILE A 164 -7.78 -24.87 -11.96
CA ILE A 164 -8.39 -23.63 -12.47
C ILE A 164 -7.59 -22.44 -11.93
N LYS A 165 -7.20 -22.44 -10.66
CA LYS A 165 -6.32 -21.42 -10.07
C LYS A 165 -4.94 -21.43 -10.72
N ARG A 166 -4.32 -22.59 -10.99
CA ARG A 166 -3.03 -22.67 -11.69
C ARG A 166 -3.11 -22.22 -13.14
N GLU A 167 -4.16 -22.58 -13.87
CA GLU A 167 -4.36 -22.16 -15.26
C GLU A 167 -4.78 -20.70 -15.35
N LEU A 168 -5.57 -20.17 -14.40
CA LEU A 168 -5.78 -18.74 -14.20
C LEU A 168 -4.46 -18.03 -13.87
N VAL A 169 -3.58 -18.64 -13.06
CA VAL A 169 -2.25 -18.08 -12.69
C VAL A 169 -1.21 -18.20 -13.82
N LYS A 170 -1.33 -19.19 -14.72
CA LYS A 170 -0.45 -19.35 -15.90
C LYS A 170 -0.91 -18.51 -17.10
N SER A 171 -2.23 -18.40 -17.31
CA SER A 171 -2.83 -17.48 -18.29
C SER A 171 -2.81 -16.04 -17.79
N TRP A 172 -2.70 -15.84 -16.47
CA TRP A 172 -2.01 -14.70 -15.89
C TRP A 172 -0.54 -14.73 -16.34
N LYS A 173 -0.29 -14.16 -17.51
CA LYS A 173 0.56 -12.97 -17.41
C LYS A 173 -0.19 -12.09 -16.44
N ILE A 174 0.32 -11.91 -15.23
CA ILE A 174 -0.11 -10.83 -14.37
C ILE A 174 0.01 -9.59 -15.26
N HIS A 175 -1.08 -9.21 -15.90
CA HIS A 175 -1.34 -7.83 -16.18
C HIS A 175 -1.45 -7.28 -14.77
N LYS A 176 -0.30 -6.86 -14.21
CA LYS A 176 -0.30 -5.79 -13.23
C LYS A 176 -1.19 -4.79 -13.94
N ASP A 177 -2.40 -4.61 -13.46
CA ASP A 177 -3.16 -3.44 -13.86
C ASP A 177 -2.29 -2.29 -13.40
N ASN A 178 -1.42 -1.84 -14.30
CA ASN A 178 -0.63 -0.63 -14.15
C ASN A 178 -1.56 0.62 -14.19
N ASN A 179 -2.86 0.41 -13.98
CA ASN A 179 -3.93 1.37 -13.83
C ASN A 179 -4.51 1.38 -12.41
N ASP A 180 -4.11 0.44 -11.52
CA ASP A 180 -4.50 0.44 -10.11
C ASP A 180 -3.54 1.33 -9.27
N MET A 181 -4.11 2.35 -8.65
CA MET A 181 -3.41 3.29 -7.76
C MET A 181 -2.75 2.58 -6.57
N HIS A 182 -3.35 1.53 -6.02
CA HIS A 182 -2.75 0.77 -4.91
C HIS A 182 -1.47 0.08 -5.37
N ALA A 183 -1.52 -0.65 -6.48
CA ALA A 183 -0.38 -1.37 -7.02
C ALA A 183 0.82 -0.46 -7.33
N VAL A 184 0.58 0.69 -7.98
CA VAL A 184 1.67 1.64 -8.31
C VAL A 184 2.27 2.28 -7.07
N VAL A 185 1.47 2.66 -6.08
CA VAL A 185 1.99 3.29 -4.84
C VAL A 185 2.74 2.27 -3.98
N ARG A 186 2.30 1.00 -3.96
CA ARG A 186 3.06 -0.10 -3.33
C ARG A 186 4.41 -0.33 -4.02
N GLU A 187 4.46 -0.25 -5.35
CA GLU A 187 5.72 -0.35 -6.09
C GLU A 187 6.67 0.80 -5.74
N ILE A 188 6.16 2.04 -5.62
CA ILE A 188 6.92 3.20 -5.15
C ILE A 188 7.45 2.98 -3.73
N ALA A 189 6.61 2.50 -2.80
CA ALA A 189 7.02 2.18 -1.44
C ALA A 189 8.16 1.15 -1.43
N GLN A 190 8.04 0.07 -2.19
CA GLN A 190 9.04 -0.99 -2.27
C GLN A 190 10.40 -0.50 -2.78
N ILE A 191 10.44 0.44 -3.73
CA ILE A 191 11.70 1.00 -4.23
C ILE A 191 12.45 1.78 -3.14
N SER A 192 11.74 2.35 -2.17
CA SER A 192 12.35 3.03 -1.02
C SER A 192 12.82 2.07 0.09
N GLN A 193 12.62 0.75 -0.06
CA GLN A 193 12.78 -0.27 0.98
C GLN A 193 13.89 -1.28 0.66
N TYR A 194 15.11 -0.89 0.93
CA TYR A 194 16.34 -1.69 0.88
C TYR A 194 17.07 -1.64 2.24
N PHE A 195 16.71 -2.51 3.19
CA PHE A 195 17.18 -2.34 4.59
C PHE A 195 18.51 -3.03 4.91
N GLY A 196 19.04 -3.84 3.99
CA GLY A 196 20.26 -4.61 4.24
C GLY A 196 20.12 -5.45 5.52
N ASN A 197 20.99 -5.21 6.51
CA ASN A 197 20.99 -5.93 7.80
C ASN A 197 20.47 -5.07 8.98
N ARG A 198 19.68 -4.02 8.73
CA ARG A 198 19.16 -3.14 9.80
C ARG A 198 18.07 -3.78 10.67
N GLY A 199 17.45 -4.87 10.21
CA GLY A 199 16.38 -5.57 10.92
C GLY A 199 14.98 -4.98 10.71
N LEU A 200 14.84 -3.99 9.82
CA LEU A 200 13.57 -3.32 9.51
C LEU A 200 12.72 -4.05 8.47
N ASP A 201 13.26 -5.07 7.79
CA ASP A 201 12.48 -5.91 6.88
C ASP A 201 11.26 -6.49 7.60
N ARG A 202 11.44 -6.90 8.86
CA ARG A 202 10.34 -7.42 9.68
C ARG A 202 9.30 -6.36 10.04
N VAL A 203 9.71 -5.09 10.19
CA VAL A 203 8.78 -3.99 10.41
C VAL A 203 7.93 -3.79 9.15
N VAL A 204 8.53 -3.81 7.97
CA VAL A 204 7.80 -3.67 6.70
C VAL A 204 6.81 -4.79 6.46
N GLU A 205 7.18 -6.04 6.76
CA GLU A 205 6.27 -7.20 6.64
C GLU A 205 5.03 -7.09 7.55
N LEU A 206 5.15 -6.37 8.67
CA LEU A 206 4.09 -6.25 9.68
C LEU A 206 3.29 -4.95 9.57
N CYS A 207 3.79 -3.98 8.81
CA CYS A 207 3.10 -2.70 8.61
C CYS A 207 2.11 -2.78 7.46
N ASP A 208 1.07 -1.93 7.53
CA ASP A 208 0.07 -1.82 6.46
C ASP A 208 0.73 -1.38 5.15
N THR A 209 0.61 -2.24 4.13
CA THR A 209 1.15 -2.05 2.78
C THR A 209 0.62 -0.79 2.08
N ASP A 210 -0.54 -0.29 2.50
CA ASP A 210 -1.16 0.91 1.92
C ASP A 210 -0.91 2.18 2.75
N SER A 211 -0.06 2.14 3.79
CA SER A 211 0.26 3.31 4.63
C SER A 211 0.69 4.53 3.81
N LEU A 212 1.48 4.33 2.75
CA LEU A 212 1.92 5.42 1.86
C LEU A 212 0.75 6.06 1.10
N LEU A 213 -0.16 5.22 0.56
CA LEU A 213 -1.33 5.70 -0.17
C LEU A 213 -2.34 6.36 0.76
N ASN A 214 -2.61 5.76 1.92
CA ASN A 214 -3.50 6.32 2.93
C ASN A 214 -3.01 7.70 3.39
N ALA A 215 -1.71 7.85 3.65
CA ALA A 215 -1.11 9.13 3.96
C ALA A 215 -1.33 10.17 2.85
N ALA A 216 -1.13 9.78 1.58
CA ALA A 216 -1.35 10.68 0.45
C ALA A 216 -2.83 11.10 0.31
N ILE A 217 -3.78 10.17 0.47
CA ILE A 217 -5.23 10.46 0.42
C ILE A 217 -5.65 11.40 1.56
N GLU A 218 -5.16 11.15 2.77
CA GLU A 218 -5.47 11.98 3.95
C GLU A 218 -4.89 13.40 3.79
N ILE A 219 -3.62 13.53 3.41
CA ILE A 219 -2.97 14.83 3.15
C ILE A 219 -3.68 15.59 2.02
N ASN A 220 -4.07 14.91 0.95
CA ASN A 220 -4.75 15.54 -0.19
C ASN A 220 -6.14 16.11 0.16
N LYS A 221 -6.71 15.71 1.31
CA LYS A 221 -7.98 16.22 1.86
C LYS A 221 -7.79 17.15 3.07
N ALA A 222 -6.58 17.23 3.61
CA ALA A 222 -6.26 18.03 4.79
C ALA A 222 -6.36 19.53 4.49
N ASN A 223 -6.75 20.32 5.49
CA ASN A 223 -6.78 21.80 5.38
C ASN A 223 -5.39 22.44 5.54
N GLY A 224 -4.39 21.64 5.92
CA GLY A 224 -3.00 22.02 6.07
C GLY A 224 -2.19 20.87 6.68
N VAL A 225 -0.87 20.99 6.63
CA VAL A 225 0.05 19.95 7.09
C VAL A 225 1.14 20.53 7.98
N VAL A 226 1.43 19.85 9.07
CA VAL A 226 2.62 20.11 9.89
C VAL A 226 3.65 19.03 9.61
N VAL A 227 4.89 19.41 9.30
CA VAL A 227 5.99 18.48 9.04
C VAL A 227 7.04 18.63 10.13
N LEU A 228 7.36 17.54 10.81
CA LEU A 228 8.46 17.45 11.76
C LEU A 228 9.63 16.79 11.06
N THR A 229 10.82 17.38 11.19
CA THR A 229 12.06 16.74 10.76
C THR A 229 13.19 17.20 11.65
N GLY A 230 14.31 16.48 11.60
CA GLY A 230 15.51 16.84 12.31
C GLY A 230 15.97 15.73 13.23
N PHE A 231 17.23 15.33 13.05
CA PHE A 231 17.89 14.28 13.79
C PHE A 231 19.36 14.71 14.02
N PRO A 232 19.73 15.05 15.27
CA PRO A 232 21.11 15.38 15.61
C PRO A 232 21.99 14.12 15.62
N CYS A 233 22.90 13.98 14.66
CA CYS A 233 23.73 12.77 14.52
C CYS A 233 25.09 12.86 15.24
N CYS A 234 25.61 14.06 15.45
CA CYS A 234 26.96 14.30 15.99
C CYS A 234 26.96 14.93 17.38
N LEU A 235 26.72 14.10 18.40
CA LEU A 235 26.55 14.52 19.79
C LEU A 235 27.86 14.88 20.53
N ASP A 236 29.02 14.55 19.96
CA ASP A 236 30.32 14.71 20.64
C ASP A 236 30.91 16.12 20.48
N ASN A 237 30.38 16.94 19.57
CA ASN A 237 30.84 18.30 19.32
C ASN A 237 30.06 19.31 20.17
N GLN A 238 30.70 20.44 20.54
CA GLN A 238 30.01 21.55 21.22
C GLN A 238 28.85 22.14 20.39
N VAL A 239 28.86 21.90 19.07
CA VAL A 239 27.78 22.20 18.13
C VAL A 239 27.32 20.88 17.53
N THR A 240 26.12 20.43 17.88
CA THR A 240 25.48 19.29 17.25
C THR A 240 25.10 19.61 15.83
N GLN A 241 25.35 18.67 14.92
CA GLN A 241 25.00 18.82 13.51
C GLN A 241 23.74 18.04 13.21
N GLN A 242 22.82 18.70 12.51
CA GLN A 242 21.69 18.09 11.84
C GLN A 242 22.22 17.14 10.75
N GLU A 243 21.58 16.00 10.58
CA GLU A 243 21.95 15.08 9.51
C GLU A 243 21.34 15.42 8.14
N THR A 244 21.91 14.82 7.09
CA THR A 244 21.47 14.97 5.70
C THR A 244 20.19 14.19 5.38
N ASP A 245 19.78 13.24 6.21
CA ASP A 245 18.50 12.55 6.08
C ASP A 245 17.37 13.29 6.82
N GLY A 246 16.19 13.38 6.18
CA GLY A 246 15.04 14.16 6.66
C GLY A 246 14.78 15.48 5.94
N PRO A 247 15.71 16.47 5.98
CA PRO A 247 15.45 17.81 5.45
C PRO A 247 15.13 17.85 3.94
N PRO A 248 15.87 17.16 3.05
CA PRO A 248 15.51 17.12 1.62
C PRO A 248 14.12 16.53 1.33
N GLY A 249 13.76 15.42 1.99
CA GLY A 249 12.46 14.77 1.86
C GLY A 249 11.32 15.65 2.38
N SER A 250 11.57 16.36 3.48
CA SER A 250 10.63 17.34 4.04
C SER A 250 10.40 18.53 3.12
N ALA A 251 11.45 19.04 2.48
CA ALA A 251 11.32 20.12 1.50
C ALA A 251 10.56 19.68 0.24
N SER A 252 10.81 18.45 -0.25
CA SER A 252 10.07 17.86 -1.37
C SER A 252 8.58 17.68 -1.03
N LEU A 253 8.27 17.15 0.16
CA LEU A 253 6.89 17.02 0.62
C LEU A 253 6.19 18.39 0.78
N ALA A 254 6.88 19.39 1.34
CA ALA A 254 6.36 20.74 1.44
C ALA A 254 6.03 21.32 0.06
N ARG A 255 6.84 21.03 -0.97
CA ARG A 255 6.56 21.38 -2.37
C ARG A 255 5.30 20.68 -2.88
N ALA A 256 5.14 19.38 -2.65
CA ALA A 256 3.92 18.65 -3.03
C ALA A 256 2.66 19.23 -2.38
N ILE A 257 2.71 19.55 -1.09
CA ILE A 257 1.58 20.13 -0.35
C ILE A 257 1.28 21.55 -0.84
N HIS A 258 2.31 22.34 -1.13
CA HIS A 258 2.16 23.66 -1.74
C HIS A 258 1.52 23.59 -3.13
N ALA A 259 1.89 22.60 -3.94
CA ALA A 259 1.31 22.38 -5.27
C ALA A 259 -0.20 22.08 -5.19
N LEU A 260 -0.67 21.43 -4.12
CA LEU A 260 -2.10 21.24 -3.83
C LEU A 260 -2.82 22.53 -3.41
N GLY A 261 -2.09 23.63 -3.22
CA GLY A 261 -2.60 24.87 -2.65
C GLY A 261 -2.84 24.81 -1.14
N SER A 262 -2.31 23.81 -0.44
CA SER A 262 -2.49 23.67 1.02
C SER A 262 -1.38 24.38 1.80
N PHE A 263 -1.67 24.72 3.06
CA PHE A 263 -0.66 25.27 3.97
C PHE A 263 0.24 24.18 4.50
N VAL A 264 1.55 24.44 4.59
CA VAL A 264 2.53 23.55 5.21
C VAL A 264 3.42 24.31 6.17
N THR A 265 3.55 23.78 7.39
CA THR A 265 4.48 24.30 8.41
C THR A 265 5.48 23.22 8.76
N ILE A 266 6.76 23.44 8.44
CA ILE A 266 7.85 22.59 8.93
C ILE A 266 8.27 23.13 10.30
N VAL A 267 8.21 22.29 11.33
CA VAL A 267 8.66 22.64 12.67
C VAL A 267 10.02 22.01 12.96
N ILE A 268 10.94 22.80 13.49
CA ILE A 268 12.29 22.34 13.83
C ILE A 268 12.90 23.16 14.97
N GLU A 269 13.88 22.60 15.68
CA GLU A 269 14.62 23.40 16.66
C GLU A 269 15.60 24.38 15.99
N ALA A 270 15.78 25.54 16.62
CA ALA A 270 16.62 26.63 16.11
C ALA A 270 18.07 26.22 15.78
N PRO A 271 18.76 25.34 16.54
CA PRO A 271 20.10 24.90 16.16
C PRO A 271 20.16 24.14 14.83
N ASN A 272 19.09 23.44 14.46
CA ASN A 272 19.03 22.60 13.26
C ASN A 272 18.28 23.26 12.09
N SER A 273 17.60 24.39 12.33
CA SER A 273 16.80 25.08 11.31
C SER A 273 17.56 25.54 10.06
N PRO A 274 18.83 25.98 10.13
CA PRO A 274 19.53 26.48 8.93
C PRO A 274 19.61 25.46 7.79
N VAL A 275 19.71 24.16 8.13
CA VAL A 275 19.74 23.07 7.14
C VAL A 275 18.40 22.93 6.43
N VAL A 276 17.30 22.89 7.19
CA VAL A 276 15.94 22.80 6.62
C VAL A 276 15.61 24.05 5.82
N GLU A 277 15.93 25.24 6.34
CA GLU A 277 15.74 26.50 5.63
C GLU A 277 16.51 26.53 4.31
N ALA A 278 17.74 26.00 4.24
CA ALA A 278 18.49 25.92 2.99
C ALA A 278 17.82 25.01 1.95
N CYS A 279 17.30 23.85 2.38
CA CYS A 279 16.55 22.94 1.52
C CYS A 279 15.28 23.61 0.96
N VAL A 280 14.49 24.24 1.83
CA VAL A 280 13.25 24.93 1.45
C VAL A 280 13.55 26.13 0.53
N ASN A 281 14.54 26.97 0.87
CA ASN A 281 14.93 28.13 0.05
C ASN A 281 15.32 27.75 -1.38
N THR A 282 15.95 26.58 -1.55
CA THR A 282 16.35 26.07 -2.86
C THR A 282 15.15 25.78 -3.74
N LEU A 283 14.05 25.27 -3.17
CA LEU A 283 12.83 24.93 -3.91
C LEU A 283 11.85 26.10 -4.07
N PHE A 284 11.87 27.07 -3.18
CA PHE A 284 10.87 28.15 -3.11
C PHE A 284 11.49 29.54 -3.27
N GLN A 285 12.57 29.69 -4.06
CA GLN A 285 13.35 30.91 -4.31
C GLN A 285 12.80 32.19 -3.63
N PRO A 286 13.56 32.84 -2.73
CA PRO A 286 13.03 33.88 -1.86
C PRO A 286 12.46 35.06 -2.65
N SER A 287 11.14 35.05 -2.83
CA SER A 287 10.38 36.27 -3.03
C SER A 287 10.42 36.97 -1.69
N LYS A 288 11.16 38.09 -1.60
CA LYS A 288 11.22 39.07 -0.49
C LYS A 288 10.46 38.63 0.76
N ARG A 289 11.14 38.41 1.91
CA ARG A 289 10.52 38.26 3.25
C ARG A 289 9.18 39.00 3.31
N VAL A 290 8.09 38.27 3.05
CA VAL A 290 6.78 38.88 2.96
C VAL A 290 6.36 39.12 4.40
N SER A 291 6.19 40.39 4.77
CA SER A 291 5.43 40.72 5.96
C SER A 291 3.98 40.34 5.63
N ILE A 292 3.53 39.20 6.15
CA ILE A 292 2.19 38.67 5.85
C ILE A 292 1.13 39.67 6.33
N ARG A 293 0.36 40.19 5.37
CA ARG A 293 -1.10 40.35 5.42
C ARG A 293 -1.58 39.43 4.28
N ASP A 294 -2.32 38.35 4.44
CA ASP A 294 -3.43 38.03 5.35
C ASP A 294 -3.39 36.53 5.75
N GLU A 295 -3.69 36.26 7.03
CA GLU A 295 -3.96 35.02 7.82
C GLU A 295 -3.87 33.62 7.16
N PRO A 296 -3.17 32.64 7.79
CA PRO A 296 -3.59 32.01 9.06
C PRO A 296 -2.61 32.17 10.24
N PHE A 297 -1.40 32.67 9.99
CA PHE A 297 -0.36 32.75 11.03
C PHE A 297 -0.43 34.07 11.81
N LYS A 298 -1.44 34.24 12.67
CA LYS A 298 -1.51 35.42 13.57
C LYS A 298 -0.36 35.47 14.58
N ASN A 299 0.23 34.33 14.91
CA ASN A 299 1.14 34.15 16.06
C ASN A 299 2.49 33.50 15.72
N ALA A 300 2.90 33.47 14.44
CA ALA A 300 4.21 32.94 14.08
C ALA A 300 5.32 33.65 14.90
N SER A 301 6.22 32.87 15.49
CA SER A 301 7.31 33.39 16.30
C SER A 301 8.19 34.34 15.47
N THR A 302 8.94 35.23 16.11
CA THR A 302 9.83 36.21 15.44
C THR A 302 10.94 35.56 14.59
N GLN A 303 11.03 34.23 14.54
CA GLN A 303 12.03 33.45 13.82
C GLN A 303 11.39 32.46 12.81
N SER A 304 10.24 32.79 12.22
CA SER A 304 9.66 32.02 11.12
C SER A 304 10.17 32.49 9.75
N PHE A 305 10.42 31.53 8.86
CA PHE A 305 10.72 31.75 7.45
C PHE A 305 9.50 31.41 6.58
N PHE A 306 9.18 32.25 5.59
CA PHE A 306 8.03 32.06 4.69
C PHE A 306 8.46 31.94 3.23
N GLY A 307 7.83 31.01 2.50
CA GLY A 307 8.00 30.81 1.05
C GLY A 307 7.26 31.85 0.18
N ILE A 308 7.21 31.58 -1.13
CA ILE A 308 6.80 32.50 -2.23
C ILE A 308 5.44 33.21 -1.98
N ASP A 309 4.51 32.58 -1.27
CA ASP A 309 3.15 33.09 -1.03
C ASP A 309 2.69 33.00 0.44
N GLY A 310 3.61 32.72 1.37
CA GLY A 310 3.29 32.53 2.79
C GLY A 310 2.58 31.22 3.14
N ARG A 311 2.34 30.31 2.18
CA ARG A 311 1.73 28.99 2.47
C ARG A 311 2.73 27.95 2.94
N VAL A 312 4.02 28.20 2.76
CA VAL A 312 5.12 27.36 3.26
C VAL A 312 5.80 28.14 4.38
N CYS A 313 5.80 27.57 5.58
CA CYS A 313 6.44 28.13 6.77
C CYS A 313 7.50 27.16 7.30
N VAL A 314 8.66 27.66 7.69
CA VAL A 314 9.57 26.96 8.61
C VAL A 314 9.49 27.69 9.95
N GLU A 315 8.90 27.04 10.94
CA GLU A 315 8.73 27.57 12.29
C GLU A 315 9.79 26.96 13.22
N THR A 316 10.58 27.84 13.83
CA THR A 316 11.71 27.45 14.66
C THR A 316 11.38 27.53 16.14
N PHE A 317 11.83 26.53 16.89
CA PHE A 317 11.62 26.42 18.33
C PHE A 317 12.93 26.42 19.11
N PRO A 318 13.03 27.11 20.26
CA PRO A 318 14.18 26.95 21.13
C PRO A 318 14.20 25.54 21.75
N CYS A 319 15.39 25.01 22.03
CA CYS A 319 15.55 23.79 22.81
C CYS A 319 15.22 23.99 24.30
N GLU A 320 15.40 25.21 24.82
CA GLU A 320 14.90 25.57 26.15
C GLU A 320 13.38 25.56 26.14
N TRP A 321 12.81 24.61 26.87
CA TRP A 321 11.39 24.31 26.79
C TRP A 321 10.61 24.88 27.97
N THR A 322 9.70 25.80 27.70
CA THR A 322 8.84 26.43 28.72
C THR A 322 7.36 26.22 28.43
N ALA A 323 6.50 26.69 29.33
CA ALA A 323 5.05 26.70 29.12
C ALA A 323 4.63 27.44 27.83
N ALA A 324 5.40 28.43 27.37
CA ALA A 324 5.11 29.17 26.15
C ALA A 324 5.25 28.29 24.90
N GLN A 325 6.32 27.49 24.79
CA GLN A 325 6.48 26.55 23.67
C GLN A 325 5.40 25.46 23.70
N ASN A 326 5.06 24.95 24.87
CA ASN A 326 3.95 23.99 25.02
C ASN A 326 2.61 24.57 24.54
N ALA A 327 2.33 25.83 24.86
CA ALA A 327 1.13 26.54 24.40
C ALA A 327 1.16 26.72 22.88
N ARG A 328 2.30 27.10 22.30
CA ARG A 328 2.44 27.22 20.83
C ARG A 328 2.19 25.89 20.11
N LEU A 329 2.64 24.75 20.66
CA LEU A 329 2.28 23.45 20.09
C LEU A 329 0.77 23.18 20.13
N GLU A 330 0.06 23.59 21.19
CA GLU A 330 -1.42 23.45 21.22
C GLU A 330 -2.08 24.38 20.19
N GLU A 331 -1.54 25.59 20.00
CA GLU A 331 -2.02 26.51 18.96
C GLU A 331 -1.85 25.91 17.56
N ILE A 332 -0.69 25.33 17.26
CA ILE A 332 -0.46 24.62 15.98
C ILE A 332 -1.48 23.51 15.80
N LEU A 333 -1.71 22.65 16.80
CA LEU A 333 -2.73 21.60 16.67
C LEU A 333 -4.13 22.15 16.44
N ASN A 334 -4.46 23.29 17.07
CA ASN A 334 -5.75 23.95 16.85
C ASN A 334 -5.87 24.60 15.47
N GLU A 335 -4.79 25.21 14.95
CA GLU A 335 -4.70 25.76 13.59
C GLU A 335 -4.90 24.64 12.54
N PHE A 336 -4.30 23.47 12.78
CA PHE A 336 -4.34 22.30 11.89
C PHE A 336 -5.31 21.20 12.38
N LYS A 337 -6.38 21.56 13.10
CA LYS A 337 -7.29 20.59 13.73
C LYS A 337 -8.01 19.63 12.78
N ASP A 338 -8.13 20.00 11.51
CA ASP A 338 -8.67 19.17 10.41
C ASP A 338 -7.56 18.89 9.37
N GLY A 339 -6.31 18.83 9.86
CA GLY A 339 -5.10 18.72 9.07
C GLY A 339 -4.37 17.39 9.25
N HIS A 340 -3.11 17.36 8.82
CA HIS A 340 -2.24 16.20 8.89
C HIS A 340 -0.90 16.55 9.53
N ILE A 341 -0.33 15.64 10.33
CA ILE A 341 1.02 15.81 10.88
C ILE A 341 1.92 14.71 10.34
N VAL A 342 3.03 15.09 9.72
CA VAL A 342 4.01 14.16 9.14
C VAL A 342 5.31 14.29 9.91
N SER A 343 5.92 13.17 10.27
CA SER A 343 7.29 13.10 10.79
C SER A 343 8.18 12.47 9.74
N ILE A 344 9.33 13.08 9.42
CA ILE A 344 10.35 12.54 8.53
C ILE A 344 11.69 12.65 9.22
N GLU A 345 12.28 11.52 9.59
CA GLU A 345 13.59 11.47 10.27
C GLU A 345 13.62 12.36 11.52
N ARG A 346 12.60 12.20 12.37
CA ARG A 346 12.52 12.91 13.64
C ARG A 346 12.74 11.93 14.78
N ALA A 347 13.79 12.14 15.57
CA ALA A 347 14.03 11.36 16.78
C ALA A 347 12.82 11.36 17.73
N GLY A 348 12.43 10.18 18.20
CA GLY A 348 11.31 9.97 19.10
C GLY A 348 11.74 9.36 20.44
N PRO A 349 10.92 9.55 21.50
CA PRO A 349 11.24 9.05 22.83
C PRO A 349 11.07 7.53 22.90
N ALA A 350 11.99 6.87 23.59
CA ALA A 350 11.89 5.47 23.96
C ALA A 350 11.05 5.29 25.24
N LYS A 351 10.97 4.06 25.75
CA LYS A 351 10.16 3.71 26.94
C LYS A 351 10.49 4.51 28.20
N ASP A 352 11.72 4.99 28.33
CA ASP A 352 12.19 5.80 29.45
C ASP A 352 11.96 7.31 29.26
N GLY A 353 11.38 7.71 28.11
CA GLY A 353 11.11 9.11 27.77
C GLY A 353 12.25 9.82 27.04
N ASN A 354 13.43 9.22 26.94
CA ASN A 354 14.60 9.82 26.29
C ASN A 354 14.66 9.47 24.80
N CYS A 355 15.29 10.32 24.00
CA CYS A 355 15.56 10.05 22.58
C CYS A 355 16.97 9.48 22.41
N TYR A 356 17.16 8.54 21.49
CA TYR A 356 18.44 7.85 21.28
C TYR A 356 18.85 7.82 19.83
N THR A 357 20.16 7.89 19.57
CA THR A 357 20.76 7.51 18.27
C THR A 357 20.71 5.99 18.07
N MET A 358 20.91 5.52 16.84
CA MET A 358 21.00 4.08 16.52
C MET A 358 22.08 3.32 17.30
N ASN A 359 23.10 4.01 17.80
CA ASN A 359 24.14 3.41 18.67
C ASN A 359 23.79 3.47 20.17
N GLY A 360 22.56 3.83 20.52
CA GLY A 360 22.08 3.89 21.90
C GLY A 360 22.66 5.04 22.72
N ARG A 361 23.23 6.08 22.08
CA ARG A 361 23.61 7.33 22.76
C ARG A 361 22.39 8.21 22.92
N GLU A 362 22.18 8.71 24.13
CA GLU A 362 21.09 9.64 24.47
C GLU A 362 21.29 10.98 23.75
N ILE A 363 20.23 11.48 23.12
CA ILE A 363 20.20 12.79 22.47
C ILE A 363 19.69 13.80 23.51
N SER A 364 20.54 14.75 23.87
CA SER A 364 20.22 15.73 24.91
C SER A 364 19.09 16.68 24.49
N GLU A 365 18.21 17.03 25.43
CA GLU A 365 17.20 18.08 25.27
C GLU A 365 17.78 19.44 24.89
N LYS A 366 19.09 19.67 25.12
CA LYS A 366 19.79 20.90 24.70
C LYS A 366 19.87 21.06 23.18
N VAL A 367 19.70 19.96 22.43
CA VAL A 367 19.92 19.90 20.97
C VAL A 367 18.72 19.33 20.21
N LEU A 368 17.72 18.82 20.94
CA LEU A 368 16.50 18.26 20.40
C LEU A 368 15.32 18.80 21.20
N ALA A 369 14.57 19.72 20.61
CA ALA A 369 13.35 20.21 21.26
C ALA A 369 12.30 19.07 21.32
N PRO A 370 11.41 19.02 22.32
CA PRO A 370 10.39 17.98 22.44
C PRO A 370 9.21 18.17 21.46
N LEU A 371 9.49 18.48 20.19
CA LEU A 371 8.51 18.63 19.12
C LEU A 371 7.76 17.32 18.82
N HIS A 372 8.33 16.16 19.18
CA HIS A 372 7.65 14.87 19.14
C HIS A 372 6.31 14.86 19.92
N GLN A 373 6.09 15.83 20.82
CA GLN A 373 4.82 16.01 21.50
C GLN A 373 3.63 16.26 20.56
N LEU A 374 3.84 16.70 19.31
CA LEU A 374 2.79 16.76 18.30
C LEU A 374 2.22 15.38 17.93
N PHE A 375 2.94 14.30 18.24
CA PHE A 375 2.49 12.91 18.09
C PHE A 375 2.02 12.29 19.42
N ASN A 376 1.97 13.05 20.51
CA ASN A 376 1.54 12.51 21.80
C ASN A 376 0.05 12.12 21.74
N PRO A 377 -0.32 10.84 21.97
CA PRO A 377 -1.71 10.39 21.89
C PRO A 377 -2.67 11.17 22.80
N VAL A 378 -2.25 11.50 24.03
CA VAL A 378 -3.07 12.26 25.00
C VAL A 378 -3.35 13.67 24.49
N ARG A 379 -2.40 14.26 23.75
CA ARG A 379 -2.59 15.59 23.15
C ARG A 379 -3.51 15.49 21.93
N LEU A 380 -3.30 14.50 21.07
CA LEU A 380 -4.09 14.26 19.86
C LEU A 380 -5.55 13.83 20.14
N GLU A 381 -5.85 13.27 21.31
CA GLU A 381 -7.23 12.98 21.75
C GLU A 381 -8.14 14.24 21.73
N LYS A 382 -7.56 15.43 21.92
CA LYS A 382 -8.29 16.71 21.85
C LYS A 382 -8.59 17.15 20.40
N PHE A 383 -7.92 16.55 19.42
CA PHE A 383 -7.97 16.90 18.00
C PHE A 383 -8.20 15.65 17.13
N PRO A 384 -9.36 14.98 17.27
CA PRO A 384 -9.59 13.64 16.70
C PRO A 384 -9.57 13.57 15.16
N ASN A 385 -9.69 14.71 14.48
CA ASN A 385 -9.63 14.80 13.03
C ASN A 385 -8.19 14.88 12.49
N ILE A 386 -7.20 15.11 13.36
CA ILE A 386 -5.79 15.13 12.95
C ILE A 386 -5.33 13.72 12.62
N ARG A 387 -4.81 13.56 11.41
CA ARG A 387 -4.14 12.33 10.96
C ARG A 387 -2.64 12.46 11.11
N THR A 388 -1.95 11.34 11.29
CA THR A 388 -0.51 11.34 11.55
C THR A 388 0.24 10.31 10.71
N THR A 389 1.34 10.71 10.10
CA THR A 389 2.22 9.83 9.33
C THR A 389 3.64 9.91 9.86
N GLY A 390 4.26 8.76 10.11
CA GLY A 390 5.69 8.67 10.45
C GLY A 390 6.49 8.08 9.29
N ILE A 391 7.63 8.68 8.99
CA ILE A 391 8.63 8.18 8.05
C ILE A 391 9.97 8.04 8.79
N GLY A 392 10.54 6.83 8.79
CA GLY A 392 11.79 6.52 9.48
C GLY A 392 12.52 5.31 8.87
N ASP A 393 13.79 5.16 9.25
CA ASP A 393 14.74 4.20 8.67
C ASP A 393 15.58 3.41 9.70
N GLY A 394 15.31 3.62 11.00
CA GLY A 394 16.06 3.08 12.13
C GLY A 394 15.22 2.46 13.26
N GLY A 395 13.99 2.90 13.48
CA GLY A 395 13.10 2.43 14.55
C GLY A 395 13.06 3.33 15.80
N ASN A 396 13.93 4.33 15.87
CA ASN A 396 14.05 5.33 16.93
C ASN A 396 13.37 6.67 16.59
N GLU A 397 12.64 6.73 15.47
CA GLU A 397 11.96 7.91 14.97
C GLU A 397 10.47 7.93 15.34
N VAL A 398 9.92 9.14 15.40
CA VAL A 398 8.50 9.38 15.68
C VAL A 398 7.62 8.67 14.64
N GLY A 399 6.70 7.83 15.14
CA GLY A 399 5.78 7.01 14.34
C GLY A 399 6.07 5.51 14.42
N MET A 400 7.29 5.11 14.81
CA MET A 400 7.71 3.72 14.93
C MET A 400 7.06 2.97 16.11
N GLY A 401 6.31 3.66 16.98
CA GLY A 401 5.66 3.09 18.16
C GLY A 401 4.38 2.30 17.90
N LYS A 402 4.06 1.94 16.65
CA LYS A 402 2.99 0.96 16.37
C LYS A 402 3.36 -0.37 17.01
N LYS A 403 2.39 -1.06 17.63
CA LYS A 403 2.66 -2.26 18.45
C LYS A 403 3.46 -3.32 17.69
N GLU A 404 3.09 -3.59 16.45
CA GLU A 404 3.71 -4.61 15.60
C GLU A 404 5.13 -4.18 15.20
N ALA A 405 5.31 -2.91 14.85
CA ALA A 405 6.61 -2.32 14.54
C ALA A 405 7.54 -2.34 15.77
N LEU A 406 7.04 -1.92 16.92
CA LEU A 406 7.77 -1.86 18.18
C LEU A 406 8.33 -3.24 18.57
N LEU A 407 7.49 -4.29 18.49
CA LEU A 407 7.94 -5.67 18.75
C LEU A 407 9.06 -6.12 17.79
N ALA A 408 8.93 -5.78 16.51
CA ALA A 408 9.96 -6.11 15.52
C ALA A 408 11.25 -5.33 15.75
N ILE A 409 11.17 -4.04 16.07
CA ILE A 409 12.33 -3.19 16.37
C ILE A 409 13.07 -3.72 17.58
N GLU A 410 12.37 -3.98 18.70
CA GLU A 410 12.97 -4.51 19.93
C GLU A 410 13.69 -5.83 19.70
N SER A 411 13.18 -6.67 18.79
CA SER A 411 13.71 -8.02 18.53
C SER A 411 14.81 -8.08 17.48
N HIS A 412 14.79 -7.18 16.49
CA HIS A 412 15.60 -7.32 15.27
C HIS A 412 16.53 -6.13 15.00
N VAL A 413 16.24 -4.95 15.56
CA VAL A 413 17.11 -3.79 15.41
C VAL A 413 18.18 -3.81 16.51
N LYS A 414 19.43 -3.49 16.14
CA LYS A 414 20.53 -3.39 17.09
C LYS A 414 20.22 -2.32 18.14
N HIS A 415 20.31 -2.68 19.42
CA HIS A 415 19.88 -1.85 20.56
C HIS A 415 18.37 -1.53 20.59
N GLY A 416 17.54 -2.26 19.85
CA GLY A 416 16.10 -2.04 19.73
C GLY A 416 15.38 -1.83 21.06
N GLU A 417 15.57 -2.72 22.04
CA GLU A 417 14.98 -2.59 23.38
C GLU A 417 15.22 -1.24 24.06
N LYS A 418 16.35 -0.59 23.76
CA LYS A 418 16.73 0.70 24.33
C LYS A 418 16.20 1.87 23.49
N ILE A 419 16.31 1.78 22.16
CA ILE A 419 16.15 2.94 21.28
C ILE A 419 14.76 3.04 20.67
N ALA A 420 13.95 1.99 20.71
CA ALA A 420 12.69 1.93 19.99
C ALA A 420 11.74 3.05 20.44
N CYS A 421 11.36 3.89 19.48
CA CYS A 421 10.43 5.00 19.74
C CYS A 421 9.04 4.45 20.08
N VAL A 422 8.42 4.98 21.13
CA VAL A 422 7.12 4.52 21.62
C VAL A 422 5.93 5.32 21.08
N LEU A 423 6.17 6.37 20.29
CA LEU A 423 5.09 7.18 19.73
C LEU A 423 4.53 6.54 18.46
N PRO A 424 3.24 6.15 18.45
CA PRO A 424 2.60 5.58 17.27
C PRO A 424 2.19 6.67 16.28
N CYS A 425 1.83 6.24 15.07
CA CYS A 425 1.19 7.08 14.07
C CYS A 425 0.06 6.30 13.37
N HIS A 426 -0.79 6.99 12.61
CA HIS A 426 -1.82 6.33 11.82
C HIS A 426 -1.24 5.59 10.62
N ASN A 427 -0.36 6.25 9.86
CA ASN A 427 0.32 5.66 8.70
C ASN A 427 1.83 5.61 8.96
N LEU A 428 2.42 4.42 8.92
CA LEU A 428 3.86 4.25 9.10
C LEU A 428 4.49 3.90 7.75
N VAL A 429 5.41 4.73 7.28
CA VAL A 429 6.19 4.51 6.07
C VAL A 429 7.63 4.22 6.49
N VAL A 430 8.06 2.98 6.33
CA VAL A 430 9.45 2.61 6.57
C VAL A 430 10.21 2.70 5.25
N ALA A 431 11.34 3.40 5.25
CA ALA A 431 12.22 3.57 4.09
C ALA A 431 13.68 3.37 4.51
N THR A 432 14.58 3.05 3.57
CA THR A 432 16.02 2.88 3.84
C THR A 432 16.73 4.18 4.19
N VAL A 433 16.19 5.26 3.65
CA VAL A 433 16.59 6.65 3.84
C VAL A 433 15.27 7.41 3.89
N SER A 434 15.01 8.14 4.97
CA SER A 434 13.74 8.83 5.19
C SER A 434 13.43 9.86 4.11
N ASN A 435 14.45 10.47 3.50
CA ASN A 435 14.30 11.31 2.31
C ASN A 435 13.60 10.56 1.17
N TRP A 436 13.91 9.27 0.96
CA TRP A 436 13.27 8.47 -0.09
C TRP A 436 11.79 8.23 0.23
N GLY A 437 11.45 8.04 1.51
CA GLY A 437 10.06 8.00 1.97
C GLY A 437 9.33 9.33 1.74
N GLY A 438 10.00 10.47 1.95
CA GLY A 438 9.48 11.79 1.62
C GLY A 438 9.22 11.99 0.12
N TYR A 439 10.15 11.54 -0.74
CA TYR A 439 9.97 11.55 -2.20
C TYR A 439 8.84 10.62 -2.64
N ALA A 440 8.74 9.44 -2.04
CA ALA A 440 7.67 8.47 -2.29
C ALA A 440 6.30 9.05 -1.93
N LEU A 441 6.18 9.74 -0.79
CA LEU A 441 4.93 10.38 -0.38
C LEU A 441 4.56 11.55 -1.31
N SER A 442 5.56 12.32 -1.75
CA SER A 442 5.37 13.39 -2.75
C SER A 442 4.87 12.84 -4.09
N ALA A 443 5.40 11.70 -4.53
CA ALA A 443 4.95 10.99 -5.73
C ALA A 443 3.52 10.43 -5.58
N ALA A 444 3.21 9.82 -4.44
CA ALA A 444 1.88 9.31 -4.14
C ALA A 444 0.84 10.44 -4.10
N LEU A 445 1.19 11.61 -3.57
CA LEU A 445 0.35 12.81 -3.61
C LEU A 445 0.04 13.25 -5.04
N ALA A 446 1.03 13.25 -5.93
CA ALA A 446 0.82 13.57 -7.34
C ALA A 446 -0.16 12.58 -8.00
N ILE A 447 0.00 11.28 -7.75
CA ILE A 447 -0.90 10.23 -8.26
C ILE A 447 -2.33 10.44 -7.76
N VAL A 448 -2.52 10.66 -6.46
CA VAL A 448 -3.85 10.88 -5.86
C VAL A 448 -4.50 12.13 -6.42
N ALA A 449 -3.76 13.24 -6.52
CA ALA A 449 -4.29 14.50 -7.01
C ALA A 449 -4.74 14.41 -8.48
N VAL A 450 -3.98 13.71 -9.32
CA VAL A 450 -4.38 13.42 -10.71
C VAL A 450 -5.59 12.48 -10.76
N SER A 451 -5.59 11.42 -9.94
CA SER A 451 -6.69 10.44 -9.90
C SER A 451 -8.02 11.05 -9.43
N GLU A 452 -7.98 12.09 -8.61
CA GLU A 452 -9.16 12.87 -8.19
C GLU A 452 -9.51 14.00 -9.17
N GLY A 453 -8.82 14.13 -10.31
CA GLY A 453 -9.10 15.14 -11.33
C GLY A 453 -8.69 16.56 -10.95
N LYS A 454 -7.79 16.74 -9.97
CA LYS A 454 -7.25 18.07 -9.62
C LYS A 454 -6.21 18.54 -10.64
N PHE A 455 -5.55 17.61 -11.31
CA PHE A 455 -4.51 17.86 -12.30
C PHE A 455 -4.59 16.85 -13.45
N GLU A 456 -4.14 17.27 -14.63
CA GLU A 456 -3.93 16.37 -15.76
C GLU A 456 -2.56 15.69 -15.68
N PRO A 457 -2.47 14.37 -15.97
CA PRO A 457 -1.20 13.65 -15.89
C PRO A 457 -0.16 14.22 -16.85
N SER A 458 0.97 14.69 -16.32
CA SER A 458 2.13 15.11 -17.13
C SER A 458 3.41 15.19 -16.31
N GLU A 459 4.57 15.08 -16.95
CA GLU A 459 5.87 15.27 -16.28
C GLU A 459 5.97 16.62 -15.57
N ARG A 460 5.34 17.66 -16.12
CA ARG A 460 5.28 18.99 -15.48
C ARG A 460 4.54 18.95 -14.15
N ILE A 461 3.45 18.18 -14.04
CA ILE A 461 2.77 17.99 -12.75
C ILE A 461 3.68 17.23 -11.78
N LEU A 462 4.41 16.22 -12.25
CA LEU A 462 5.36 15.53 -11.39
C LEU A 462 6.49 16.45 -10.89
N ASP A 463 7.00 17.35 -11.74
CA ASP A 463 7.99 18.37 -11.37
C ASP A 463 7.44 19.36 -10.34
N LEU A 464 6.16 19.71 -10.41
CA LEU A 464 5.51 20.56 -9.42
C LEU A 464 5.44 19.88 -8.04
N PHE A 465 5.26 18.57 -7.98
CA PHE A 465 5.13 17.84 -6.71
C PHE A 465 6.49 17.40 -6.14
N MET A 466 7.36 16.81 -6.96
CA MET A 466 8.63 16.24 -6.51
C MET A 466 9.85 17.15 -6.77
N GLY A 467 9.75 18.08 -7.71
CA GLY A 467 10.89 18.74 -8.33
C GLY A 467 11.55 17.90 -9.43
N THR A 468 12.43 18.55 -10.19
CA THR A 468 13.32 17.90 -11.15
C THR A 468 14.51 17.24 -10.44
N GLU A 469 15.22 16.34 -11.12
CA GLU A 469 16.46 15.74 -10.58
C GLU A 469 17.52 16.81 -10.29
N GLN A 470 17.63 17.84 -11.13
CA GLN A 470 18.56 18.94 -10.90
C GLN A 470 18.20 19.74 -9.65
N GLU A 471 16.91 20.00 -9.39
CA GLU A 471 16.47 20.63 -8.14
C GLU A 471 16.75 19.74 -6.94
N ALA A 472 16.52 18.43 -7.03
CA ALA A 472 16.83 17.48 -5.96
C ALA A 472 18.33 17.45 -5.62
N ILE A 473 19.20 17.51 -6.64
CA ILE A 473 20.65 17.66 -6.45
C ILE A 473 20.97 18.98 -5.75
N CYS A 474 20.41 20.10 -6.22
CA CYS A 474 20.63 21.41 -5.60
C CYS A 474 20.19 21.42 -4.13
N VAL A 475 19.08 20.77 -3.78
CA VAL A 475 18.60 20.66 -2.39
C VAL A 475 19.59 19.88 -1.53
N LEU A 476 20.10 18.75 -2.03
CA LEU A 476 21.12 17.98 -1.31
C LEU A 476 22.42 18.77 -1.12
N GLU A 477 22.85 19.52 -2.13
CA GLU A 477 24.04 20.39 -2.04
C GLU A 477 23.81 21.54 -1.05
N ALA A 478 22.63 22.15 -1.04
CA ALA A 478 22.26 23.19 -0.09
C ALA A 478 22.22 22.66 1.35
N CYS A 479 21.70 21.44 1.55
CA CYS A 479 21.67 20.75 2.84
C CYS A 479 23.08 20.63 3.44
N ILE A 480 24.03 20.10 2.67
CA ILE A 480 25.43 19.98 3.11
C ILE A 480 26.08 21.35 3.31
N SER A 481 25.85 22.28 2.38
CA SER A 481 26.44 23.62 2.45
C SER A 481 25.97 24.39 3.68
N ALA A 482 24.78 24.09 4.19
CA ALA A 482 24.24 24.63 5.43
C ALA A 482 24.80 23.96 6.70
N GLY A 483 25.66 22.95 6.57
CA GLY A 483 26.37 22.29 7.67
C GLY A 483 25.90 20.88 8.00
N ALA A 484 24.98 20.29 7.23
CA ALA A 484 24.49 18.93 7.49
C ALA A 484 25.58 17.87 7.30
N TRP A 485 25.58 16.86 8.18
CA TRP A 485 26.52 15.74 8.12
C TRP A 485 25.79 14.45 7.78
N ASP A 486 26.51 13.49 7.22
CA ASP A 486 25.96 12.16 6.98
C ASP A 486 25.74 11.43 8.32
N GLY A 487 24.50 11.02 8.59
CA GLY A 487 24.05 10.50 9.90
C GLY A 487 24.79 9.23 10.33
N LYS A 488 25.11 8.37 9.35
CA LYS A 488 25.78 7.08 9.59
C LYS A 488 27.30 7.20 9.71
N THR A 489 27.94 8.04 8.92
CA THR A 489 29.40 8.22 8.96
C THR A 489 29.84 9.26 9.98
N GLY A 490 28.93 10.15 10.40
CA GLY A 490 29.22 11.26 11.31
C GLY A 490 30.25 12.24 10.74
N LYS A 491 30.22 12.46 9.42
CA LYS A 491 31.18 13.32 8.72
C LYS A 491 30.49 14.18 7.66
N PRO A 492 31.04 15.37 7.34
CA PRO A 492 30.60 16.11 6.16
C PRO A 492 30.97 15.32 4.90
N GLY A 493 30.07 15.27 3.93
CA GLY A 493 30.30 14.56 2.67
C GLY A 493 29.08 14.57 1.75
N LYS A 494 29.30 14.32 0.46
CA LYS A 494 28.25 14.18 -0.55
C LYS A 494 27.55 12.81 -0.45
N SER A 495 26.97 12.55 0.71
CA SER A 495 26.21 11.34 0.99
C SER A 495 25.04 11.59 1.94
N VAL A 496 24.06 10.71 1.82
CA VAL A 496 22.94 10.59 2.76
C VAL A 496 22.97 9.16 3.26
N ASP A 497 23.16 9.01 4.55
CA ASP A 497 23.13 7.71 5.21
C ASP A 497 24.07 6.65 4.61
N SER A 498 25.29 7.08 4.31
CA SER A 498 26.36 6.38 3.57
C SER A 498 26.12 6.13 2.08
N PHE A 499 24.92 6.42 1.56
CA PHE A 499 24.63 6.35 0.13
C PHE A 499 25.13 7.61 -0.57
N SER A 500 25.80 7.43 -1.69
CA SER A 500 26.25 8.52 -2.54
C SER A 500 25.07 9.33 -3.10
N PHE A 501 25.35 10.54 -3.58
CA PHE A 501 24.34 11.34 -4.29
C PHE A 501 23.76 10.61 -5.49
N GLU A 502 24.56 9.87 -6.25
CA GLU A 502 24.08 9.11 -7.42
C GLU A 502 23.10 8.00 -7.01
N GLU A 503 23.36 7.31 -5.90
CA GLU A 503 22.43 6.29 -5.38
C GLU A 503 21.11 6.92 -4.92
N ASN A 504 21.17 8.06 -4.23
CA ASN A 504 19.98 8.82 -3.87
C ASN A 504 19.18 9.28 -5.10
N MET A 505 19.87 9.80 -6.13
CA MET A 505 19.24 10.26 -7.37
C MET A 505 18.72 9.11 -8.24
N LYS A 506 19.33 7.93 -8.17
CA LYS A 506 18.82 6.73 -8.81
C LYS A 506 17.44 6.35 -8.25
N VAL A 507 17.28 6.35 -6.93
CA VAL A 507 15.97 6.08 -6.29
C VAL A 507 14.95 7.15 -6.68
N PHE A 508 15.33 8.44 -6.61
CA PHE A 508 14.49 9.55 -7.04
C PHE A 508 14.00 9.40 -8.50
N ARG A 509 14.89 9.07 -9.43
CA ARG A 509 14.56 8.80 -10.84
C ARG A 509 13.63 7.60 -10.99
N GLN A 510 13.87 6.52 -10.26
CA GLN A 510 13.04 5.31 -10.32
C GLN A 510 11.61 5.59 -9.87
N ILE A 511 11.43 6.32 -8.76
CA ILE A 511 10.11 6.76 -8.29
C ILE A 511 9.41 7.56 -9.40
N ARG A 512 10.09 8.55 -9.99
CA ARG A 512 9.52 9.36 -11.07
C ARG A 512 9.14 8.53 -12.30
N GLN A 513 9.99 7.60 -12.72
CA GLN A 513 9.73 6.72 -13.86
C GLN A 513 8.50 5.84 -13.66
N ILE A 514 8.26 5.35 -12.43
CA ILE A 514 7.04 4.59 -12.11
C ILE A 514 5.80 5.45 -12.34
N VAL A 515 5.79 6.69 -11.82
CA VAL A 515 4.64 7.61 -11.97
C VAL A 515 4.38 7.92 -13.45
N ILE A 516 5.43 8.26 -14.21
CA ILE A 516 5.32 8.58 -15.64
C ILE A 516 4.77 7.37 -16.42
N LYS A 517 5.28 6.17 -16.12
CA LYS A 517 4.79 4.93 -16.74
C LYS A 517 3.33 4.68 -16.41
N PHE A 518 2.93 4.83 -15.15
CA PHE A 518 1.54 4.68 -14.70
C PHE A 518 0.60 5.59 -15.48
N TRP A 519 0.89 6.89 -15.54
CA TRP A 519 0.10 7.87 -16.30
C TRP A 519 0.07 7.59 -17.81
N SER A 520 1.18 7.14 -18.40
CA SER A 520 1.22 6.77 -19.82
C SER A 520 0.30 5.60 -20.17
N LEU A 521 0.11 4.66 -19.24
CA LEU A 521 -0.73 3.48 -19.45
C LEU A 521 -2.22 3.82 -19.29
N GLN A 522 -2.57 4.70 -18.37
CA GLN A 522 -3.92 5.23 -18.23
C GLN A 522 -4.38 5.95 -19.51
N ASN A 523 -3.56 6.85 -20.07
CA ASN A 523 -3.89 7.56 -21.31
C ASN A 523 -4.07 6.63 -22.52
N ASN A 524 -3.26 5.57 -22.62
CA ASN A 524 -3.39 4.58 -23.69
C ASN A 524 -4.62 3.67 -23.55
N SER A 525 -5.10 3.45 -22.32
CA SER A 525 -6.32 2.67 -22.07
C SER A 525 -7.59 3.44 -22.43
N LEU A 526 -7.62 4.76 -22.17
CA LEU A 526 -8.74 5.64 -22.54
C LEU A 526 -8.92 5.71 -24.07
N ASN A 527 -7.83 5.89 -24.82
CA ASN A 527 -7.86 5.96 -26.28
C ASN A 527 -8.28 4.66 -26.99
N ARG A 528 -8.26 3.51 -26.30
CA ARG A 528 -8.70 2.22 -26.87
C ARG A 528 -10.19 1.94 -26.71
N ASN A 529 -10.88 2.64 -25.81
CA ASN A 529 -12.31 2.47 -25.58
C ASN A 529 -13.18 3.40 -26.46
N ASP A 530 -12.55 4.32 -27.20
CA ASP A 530 -13.18 5.23 -28.16
C ASP A 530 -13.13 4.73 -29.62
N PHE A 531 -12.59 3.52 -29.86
CA PHE A 531 -12.58 2.81 -31.15
C PHE A 531 -13.40 1.53 -31.06
#